data_AF-A0AAT9HHS1-F1
#
_entry.id   AF-A0AAT9HHS1-F1
#
_cell.length_a   1.000
_cell.length_b   1.000
_cell.length_c   1.000
_cell.angle_alpha   90.00
_cell.angle_beta   90.00
_cell.angle_gamma   90.00
#
_symmetry.space_group_name_H-M   'P 1'
#
loop_
_entity.id
_entity.type
_entity.pdbx_description
1 polymer ?
#
loop_
_entity_poly.entity_id
_entity_poly.type
_entity_poly.pdbx_seq_one_letter_code
_entity_poly.pdbx_strand_id
1 'polypeptide(L)'
;MLRGWDLDPVVGPHVLDRHGEFGYLAGSDADRAADLQSAWCDPAVDAVVCARGGYGVQRMAGLLDWDAMRAAGPKVLVGFSDITALHEAFAVRLGLVTLHGPMAAGIDFTKSERAQRHLKATLFAPETVRTLHSDGTALVPGRARGVTLGGCLTLLAGDLGTPYARPAARGGLLCLEDVGRRPTVSTVTSPSCCGPGGWTGCPGCCSGRGRSAGRTTGCGRCSPTGSGVSGCRWPSSSGSATATTRSPFRSASRPNSTPVRAR
;
A
#
# COMPACT_ATOMS: atom_id res chain seq x y z
N MET A 1 0.33 21.57 -9.77
CA MET A 1 1.26 20.45 -9.96
C MET A 1 0.69 19.39 -10.89
N LEU A 2 -0.40 18.69 -10.52
CA LEU A 2 -1.01 17.67 -11.38
C LEU A 2 -1.41 18.18 -12.78
N ARG A 3 -1.98 19.39 -12.87
CA ARG A 3 -2.22 20.06 -14.17
C ARG A 3 -0.96 20.26 -15.03
N GLY A 4 0.20 20.43 -14.40
CA GLY A 4 1.48 20.51 -15.11
C GLY A 4 2.04 19.14 -15.54
N TRP A 5 1.32 18.07 -15.27
CA TRP A 5 1.56 16.73 -15.81
C TRP A 5 0.51 16.36 -16.87
N ASP A 6 -0.21 17.36 -17.40
CA ASP A 6 -1.28 17.20 -18.38
C ASP A 6 -2.46 16.35 -17.87
N LEU A 7 -2.69 16.35 -16.55
CA LEU A 7 -3.87 15.77 -15.92
C LEU A 7 -4.93 16.86 -15.69
N ASP A 8 -6.21 16.47 -15.73
CA ASP A 8 -7.33 17.31 -15.32
C ASP A 8 -7.85 16.90 -13.93
N PRO A 9 -7.31 17.47 -12.83
CA PRO A 9 -7.72 17.07 -11.49
C PRO A 9 -9.11 17.62 -11.14
N VAL A 10 -10.03 16.71 -10.87
CA VAL A 10 -11.35 16.99 -10.30
C VAL A 10 -11.30 16.74 -8.78
N VAL A 11 -11.82 17.68 -8.01
CA VAL A 11 -11.89 17.57 -6.54
C VAL A 11 -13.25 16.97 -6.16
N GLY A 12 -13.24 15.92 -5.33
CA GLY A 12 -14.47 15.33 -4.81
C GLY A 12 -15.30 16.35 -4.02
N PRO A 13 -16.65 16.34 -4.17
CA PRO A 13 -17.55 17.27 -3.51
C PRO A 13 -17.32 17.42 -2.00
N HIS A 14 -16.99 16.33 -1.31
CA HIS A 14 -16.92 16.28 0.16
C HIS A 14 -15.48 16.32 0.70
N VAL A 15 -14.48 16.57 -0.15
CA VAL A 15 -13.05 16.57 0.22
C VAL A 15 -12.73 17.59 1.33
N LEU A 16 -13.46 18.70 1.41
CA LEU A 16 -13.23 19.78 2.39
C LEU A 16 -14.22 19.76 3.57
N ASP A 17 -15.15 18.81 3.58
CA ASP A 17 -16.15 18.71 4.63
C ASP A 17 -15.52 18.29 5.96
N ARG A 18 -16.24 18.59 7.04
CA ARG A 18 -15.88 18.17 8.40
C ARG A 18 -16.99 17.32 8.97
N HIS A 19 -16.62 16.22 9.62
CA HIS A 19 -17.61 15.41 10.31
C HIS A 19 -18.24 16.20 11.45
N GLY A 20 -19.57 16.17 11.57
CA GLY A 20 -20.32 16.92 12.57
C GLY A 20 -20.14 16.47 14.03
N GLU A 21 -19.39 15.39 14.27
CA GLU A 21 -19.22 14.78 15.60
C GLU A 21 -17.73 14.49 15.83
N PHE A 22 -17.12 13.75 14.89
CA PHE A 22 -15.70 13.42 14.95
C PHE A 22 -14.86 14.47 14.23
N GLY A 23 -14.54 15.58 14.90
CA GLY A 23 -13.81 16.71 14.29
C GLY A 23 -12.42 16.39 13.71
N TYR A 24 -11.88 15.19 13.94
CA TYR A 24 -10.66 14.68 13.32
C TYR A 24 -10.88 14.01 11.95
N LEU A 25 -12.13 13.79 11.54
CA LEU A 25 -12.53 13.19 10.26
C LEU A 25 -12.99 14.26 9.26
N ALA A 26 -12.69 13.99 7.99
CA ALA A 26 -13.31 14.71 6.88
C ALA A 26 -14.71 14.12 6.61
N GLY A 27 -15.69 14.97 6.34
CA GLY A 27 -17.06 14.60 5.96
C GLY A 27 -17.74 13.52 6.81
N SER A 28 -18.89 13.02 6.38
CA SER A 28 -19.44 11.77 6.94
C SER A 28 -18.80 10.54 6.28
N ASP A 29 -19.00 9.35 6.84
CA ASP A 29 -18.53 8.11 6.20
C ASP A 29 -19.21 7.87 4.86
N ALA A 30 -20.51 8.18 4.77
CA ALA A 30 -21.31 8.03 3.56
C ALA A 30 -20.83 8.97 2.44
N ASP A 31 -20.59 10.24 2.77
CA ASP A 31 -20.12 11.24 1.82
C ASP A 31 -18.76 10.88 1.23
N ARG A 32 -17.82 10.46 2.10
CA ARG A 32 -16.50 10.02 1.65
C ARG A 32 -16.57 8.76 0.80
N ALA A 33 -17.45 7.82 1.14
CA ALA A 33 -17.64 6.60 0.37
C ALA A 33 -18.27 6.90 -1.00
N ALA A 34 -19.25 7.80 -1.04
CA ALA A 34 -19.89 8.26 -2.27
C ALA A 34 -18.91 8.96 -3.20
N ASP A 35 -18.05 9.84 -2.67
CA ASP A 35 -16.98 10.49 -3.46
C ASP A 35 -16.04 9.47 -4.10
N LEU A 36 -15.56 8.50 -3.31
CA LEU A 36 -14.68 7.45 -3.82
C LEU A 36 -15.37 6.57 -4.88
N GLN A 37 -16.59 6.13 -4.59
CA GLN A 37 -17.35 5.27 -5.50
C GLN A 37 -17.70 6.00 -6.79
N SER A 38 -18.16 7.25 -6.71
CA SER A 38 -18.48 8.08 -7.87
C SER A 38 -17.25 8.25 -8.76
N ALA A 39 -16.11 8.66 -8.17
CA ALA A 39 -14.86 8.79 -8.92
C ALA A 39 -14.38 7.46 -9.52
N TRP A 40 -14.56 6.34 -8.81
CA TRP A 40 -14.16 5.03 -9.32
C TRP A 40 -15.09 4.48 -10.39
N CYS A 41 -16.38 4.79 -10.35
CA CYS A 41 -17.35 4.31 -11.33
C CYS A 41 -17.48 5.22 -12.55
N ASP A 42 -16.94 6.45 -12.49
CA ASP A 42 -16.94 7.37 -13.63
C ASP A 42 -15.98 6.88 -14.74
N PRO A 43 -16.48 6.62 -15.96
CA PRO A 43 -15.62 6.23 -17.09
C PRO A 43 -14.65 7.34 -17.55
N ALA A 44 -14.86 8.59 -17.15
CA ALA A 44 -13.99 9.71 -17.48
C ALA A 44 -12.78 9.85 -16.52
N VAL A 45 -12.75 9.09 -15.42
CA VAL A 45 -11.68 9.16 -14.41
C VAL A 45 -10.67 8.03 -14.63
N ASP A 46 -9.40 8.34 -14.86
CA ASP A 46 -8.35 7.32 -15.00
C ASP A 46 -7.68 6.95 -13.67
N ALA A 47 -7.68 7.87 -12.71
CA ALA A 47 -6.99 7.71 -11.44
C ALA A 47 -7.70 8.44 -10.30
N VAL A 48 -7.75 7.78 -9.14
CA VAL A 48 -8.15 8.36 -7.85
C VAL A 48 -6.89 8.60 -7.02
N VAL A 49 -6.55 9.87 -6.80
CA VAL A 49 -5.43 10.27 -5.93
C VAL A 49 -5.99 10.78 -4.61
N CYS A 50 -5.75 10.05 -3.52
CA CYS A 50 -6.25 10.45 -2.21
C CYS A 50 -5.68 11.80 -1.78
N ALA A 51 -6.51 12.65 -1.20
CA ALA A 51 -6.11 14.00 -0.79
C ALA A 51 -5.14 13.97 0.38
N ARG A 52 -5.45 13.22 1.44
CA ARG A 52 -4.63 13.09 2.65
C ARG A 52 -5.00 11.81 3.39
N GLY A 53 -4.08 11.32 4.22
CA GLY A 53 -4.37 10.31 5.23
C GLY A 53 -5.01 10.96 6.45
N GLY A 54 -5.11 10.19 7.52
CA GLY A 54 -5.75 10.60 8.76
C GLY A 54 -6.28 9.37 9.48
N TYR A 55 -7.60 9.34 9.67
CA TYR A 55 -8.30 8.20 10.24
C TYR A 55 -9.65 8.01 9.54
N GLY A 56 -10.23 6.83 9.71
CA GLY A 56 -11.63 6.57 9.39
C GLY A 56 -11.88 5.99 7.99
N VAL A 57 -10.86 5.67 7.21
CA VAL A 57 -11.03 5.00 5.92
C VAL A 57 -11.66 3.60 6.07
N GLN A 58 -11.31 2.85 7.12
CA GLN A 58 -11.91 1.53 7.41
C GLN A 58 -13.44 1.59 7.57
N ARG A 59 -13.97 2.72 8.05
CA ARG A 59 -15.41 2.96 8.22
C ARG A 59 -16.16 3.03 6.88
N MET A 60 -15.45 3.39 5.81
CA MET A 60 -16.04 3.55 4.47
C MET A 60 -16.17 2.22 3.72
N ALA A 61 -15.33 1.23 4.01
CA ALA A 61 -15.24 0.00 3.22
C ALA A 61 -16.56 -0.78 3.14
N GLY A 62 -17.36 -0.73 4.21
CA GLY A 62 -18.71 -1.32 4.28
C GLY A 62 -19.81 -0.58 3.52
N LEU A 63 -19.54 0.64 3.07
CA LEU A 63 -20.51 1.48 2.36
C LEU A 63 -20.30 1.46 0.84
N LEU A 64 -19.20 0.88 0.37
CA LEU A 64 -18.87 0.79 -1.05
C LEU A 64 -19.59 -0.40 -1.70
N ASP A 65 -20.27 -0.14 -2.82
CA ASP A 65 -20.68 -1.21 -3.75
C ASP A 65 -19.46 -1.70 -4.56
N TRP A 66 -18.84 -2.75 -4.04
CA TRP A 66 -17.67 -3.39 -4.63
C TRP A 66 -17.96 -4.08 -5.97
N ASP A 67 -19.21 -4.50 -6.23
CA ASP A 67 -19.55 -5.15 -7.49
C ASP A 67 -19.69 -4.11 -8.61
N ALA A 68 -20.29 -2.95 -8.32
CA ALA A 68 -20.27 -1.80 -9.21
C ALA A 68 -18.84 -1.33 -9.51
N MET A 69 -18.00 -1.21 -8.48
CA MET A 69 -16.59 -0.83 -8.66
C MET A 69 -15.79 -1.86 -9.47
N ARG A 70 -16.10 -3.16 -9.35
CA ARG A 70 -15.51 -4.20 -10.19
C ARG A 70 -15.98 -4.05 -11.64
N ALA A 71 -17.27 -3.81 -11.86
CA ALA A 71 -17.84 -3.64 -13.20
C ALA A 71 -17.28 -2.42 -13.93
N ALA A 72 -16.94 -1.35 -13.20
CA ALA A 72 -16.27 -0.16 -13.74
C ALA A 72 -14.84 -0.43 -14.26
N GLY A 73 -14.22 -1.54 -13.85
CA GLY A 73 -12.90 -1.95 -14.29
C GLY A 73 -11.75 -1.32 -13.49
N PRO A 74 -10.50 -1.67 -13.84
CA PRO A 74 -9.32 -1.21 -13.12
C PRO A 74 -9.03 0.27 -13.39
N LYS A 75 -8.79 1.02 -12.32
CA LYS A 75 -8.24 2.39 -12.34
C LYS A 75 -7.03 2.48 -11.42
N VAL A 76 -6.31 3.60 -11.44
CA VAL A 76 -5.21 3.82 -10.50
C VAL A 76 -5.76 4.34 -9.17
N LEU A 77 -5.36 3.74 -8.05
CA LEU A 77 -5.54 4.31 -6.70
C LEU A 77 -4.18 4.70 -6.13
N VAL A 78 -4.02 5.95 -5.68
CA VAL A 78 -2.78 6.44 -5.05
C VAL A 78 -3.06 6.95 -3.63
N GLY A 79 -2.33 6.43 -2.65
CA GLY A 79 -2.31 6.99 -1.29
C GLY A 79 -1.43 6.19 -0.33
N PHE A 80 -1.24 6.66 0.89
CA PHE A 80 -0.48 5.95 1.93
C PHE A 80 -1.09 6.19 3.32
N SER A 81 -0.50 5.62 4.38
CA SER A 81 -1.00 5.76 5.76
C SER A 81 -2.42 5.18 5.91
N ASP A 82 -3.43 5.95 6.32
CA ASP A 82 -4.84 5.49 6.51
C ASP A 82 -5.43 4.83 5.25
N ILE A 83 -4.94 5.20 4.05
CA ILE A 83 -5.34 4.59 2.77
C ILE A 83 -4.93 3.11 2.67
N THR A 84 -4.07 2.61 3.58
CA THR A 84 -3.72 1.18 3.69
C THR A 84 -4.95 0.27 3.74
N ALA A 85 -6.02 0.70 4.42
CA ALA A 85 -7.26 -0.06 4.47
C ALA A 85 -7.91 -0.22 3.09
N LEU A 86 -7.89 0.82 2.24
CA LEU A 86 -8.36 0.69 0.85
C LEU A 86 -7.41 -0.17 0.01
N HIS A 87 -6.09 -0.09 0.23
CA HIS A 87 -5.15 -0.95 -0.51
C HIS A 87 -5.44 -2.44 -0.27
N GLU A 88 -5.71 -2.83 0.98
CA GLU A 88 -6.10 -4.21 1.29
C GLU A 88 -7.49 -4.54 0.75
N ALA A 89 -8.48 -3.66 0.95
CA ALA A 89 -9.83 -3.87 0.44
C ALA A 89 -9.86 -4.02 -1.09
N PHE A 90 -9.12 -3.21 -1.85
CA PHE A 90 -9.04 -3.29 -3.31
C PHE A 90 -8.36 -4.59 -3.75
N ALA A 91 -7.32 -5.02 -3.05
CA ALA A 91 -6.66 -6.28 -3.36
C ALA A 91 -7.57 -7.49 -3.08
N VAL A 92 -8.30 -7.50 -1.96
CA VAL A 92 -9.18 -8.61 -1.56
C VAL A 92 -10.48 -8.61 -2.35
N ARG A 93 -11.13 -7.46 -2.47
CA ARG A 93 -12.44 -7.33 -3.10
C ARG A 93 -12.32 -7.23 -4.60
N LEU A 94 -11.39 -6.47 -5.16
CA LEU A 94 -11.31 -6.25 -6.61
C LEU A 94 -10.22 -7.07 -7.30
N GLY A 95 -9.25 -7.61 -6.58
CA GLY A 95 -8.09 -8.29 -7.16
C GLY A 95 -7.14 -7.32 -7.86
N LEU A 96 -7.17 -6.04 -7.49
CA LEU A 96 -6.43 -4.97 -8.15
C LEU A 96 -5.16 -4.60 -7.40
N VAL A 97 -4.15 -4.18 -8.15
CA VAL A 97 -2.94 -3.56 -7.63
C VAL A 97 -3.18 -2.06 -7.48
N THR A 98 -2.76 -1.50 -6.35
CA THR A 98 -2.83 -0.08 -6.04
C THR A 98 -1.43 0.49 -5.80
N LEU A 99 -1.31 1.81 -5.78
CA LEU A 99 -0.04 2.50 -5.57
C LEU A 99 0.02 3.07 -4.15
N HIS A 100 0.86 2.46 -3.31
CA HIS A 100 1.24 3.05 -2.03
C HIS A 100 2.17 4.25 -2.28
N GLY A 101 1.64 5.47 -2.26
CA GLY A 101 2.32 6.65 -2.79
C GLY A 101 1.82 7.98 -2.22
N PRO A 102 2.50 9.10 -2.56
CA PRO A 102 2.23 10.40 -1.94
C PRO A 102 0.84 10.93 -2.31
N MET A 103 0.19 11.58 -1.35
CA MET A 103 -1.18 12.10 -1.45
C MET A 103 -1.21 13.57 -1.83
N ALA A 104 -2.25 14.02 -2.56
CA ALA A 104 -2.26 15.31 -3.24
C ALA A 104 -2.08 16.54 -2.32
N ALA A 105 -2.62 16.49 -1.10
CA ALA A 105 -2.47 17.53 -0.08
C ALA A 105 -1.44 17.15 1.01
N GLY A 106 -0.72 16.04 0.84
CA GLY A 106 0.33 15.58 1.76
C GLY A 106 1.62 16.40 1.64
N ILE A 107 2.33 16.56 2.76
CA ILE A 107 3.64 17.24 2.77
C ILE A 107 4.67 16.49 1.91
N ASP A 108 4.59 15.16 1.88
CA ASP A 108 5.44 14.30 1.06
C ASP A 108 5.22 14.50 -0.44
N PHE A 109 4.05 14.99 -0.85
CA PHE A 109 3.83 15.39 -2.25
C PHE A 109 4.24 16.84 -2.49
N THR A 110 3.73 17.75 -1.66
CA THR A 110 3.86 19.20 -1.88
C THR A 110 5.28 19.73 -1.70
N LYS A 111 6.13 19.06 -0.90
CA LYS A 111 7.50 19.55 -0.59
C LYS A 111 8.63 18.66 -1.10
N SER A 112 8.34 17.54 -1.75
CA SER A 112 9.37 16.58 -2.20
C SER A 112 9.33 16.39 -3.71
N GLU A 113 10.21 17.08 -4.43
CA GLU A 113 10.36 16.87 -5.87
C GLU A 113 10.72 15.41 -6.21
N ARG A 114 11.46 14.73 -5.32
CA ARG A 114 11.79 13.31 -5.51
C ARG A 114 10.52 12.47 -5.54
N ALA A 115 9.59 12.68 -4.61
CA ALA A 115 8.33 11.96 -4.55
C ALA A 115 7.44 12.30 -5.76
N GLN A 116 7.40 13.58 -6.16
CA GLN A 116 6.67 14.06 -7.33
C GLN A 116 7.18 13.38 -8.62
N ARG A 117 8.50 13.43 -8.87
CA ARG A 117 9.13 12.79 -10.04
C ARG A 117 8.91 11.28 -10.04
N HIS A 118 9.05 10.63 -8.88
CA HIS A 118 8.86 9.19 -8.78
C HIS A 118 7.40 8.81 -9.08
N LEU A 119 6.42 9.49 -8.47
CA LEU A 119 5.00 9.24 -8.77
C LEU A 119 4.69 9.49 -10.26
N LYS A 120 5.17 10.60 -10.83
CA LYS A 120 5.00 10.89 -12.26
C LYS A 120 5.58 9.76 -13.13
N ALA A 121 6.80 9.33 -12.87
CA ALA A 121 7.41 8.23 -13.60
C ALA A 121 6.63 6.92 -13.42
N THR A 122 6.14 6.60 -12.22
CA THR A 122 5.29 5.43 -11.99
C THR A 122 3.99 5.46 -12.78
N LEU A 123 3.37 6.64 -12.95
CA LEU A 123 2.11 6.78 -13.68
C LEU A 123 2.28 6.76 -15.19
N PHE A 124 3.32 7.42 -15.72
CA PHE A 124 3.45 7.68 -17.15
C PHE A 124 4.57 6.89 -17.85
N ALA A 125 5.53 6.36 -17.10
CA ALA A 125 6.66 5.60 -17.61
C ALA A 125 7.06 4.47 -16.64
N PRO A 126 6.12 3.57 -16.26
CA PRO A 126 6.32 2.58 -15.18
C PRO A 126 7.52 1.64 -15.43
N GLU A 127 7.90 1.42 -16.68
CA GLU A 127 9.07 0.64 -17.07
C GLU A 127 10.39 1.25 -16.57
N THR A 128 10.42 2.54 -16.25
CA THR A 128 11.58 3.26 -15.72
C THR A 128 11.74 3.11 -14.19
N VAL A 129 10.69 2.71 -13.48
CA VAL A 129 10.67 2.58 -12.00
C VAL A 129 10.64 1.13 -11.51
N ARG A 130 11.17 0.20 -12.30
CA ARG A 130 11.16 -1.24 -12.00
C ARG A 130 12.12 -1.67 -10.89
N THR A 131 13.04 -0.80 -10.49
CA THR A 131 14.00 -1.06 -9.42
C THR A 131 13.89 0.03 -8.38
N LEU A 132 13.59 -0.39 -7.16
CA LEU A 132 13.52 0.48 -6.00
C LEU A 132 14.79 0.29 -5.18
N HIS A 133 15.43 1.40 -4.84
CA HIS A 133 16.59 1.42 -3.97
C HIS A 133 16.16 1.90 -2.59
N SER A 134 16.69 1.25 -1.55
CA SER A 134 16.48 1.63 -0.16
C SER A 134 17.83 1.96 0.47
N ASP A 135 17.89 3.07 1.18
CA ASP A 135 19.02 3.42 2.05
C ASP A 135 18.92 2.73 3.42
N GLY A 136 18.08 1.68 3.52
CA GLY A 136 17.89 0.87 4.72
C GLY A 136 18.98 -0.20 4.87
N THR A 137 19.10 -0.74 6.08
CA THR A 137 20.05 -1.81 6.39
C THR A 137 19.33 -3.17 6.41
N ALA A 138 19.92 -4.17 5.76
CA ALA A 138 19.42 -5.54 5.83
C ALA A 138 19.58 -6.08 7.26
N LEU A 139 18.46 -6.36 7.94
CA LEU A 139 18.45 -7.03 9.25
C LEU A 139 18.76 -8.52 9.12
N VAL A 140 18.22 -9.14 8.07
CA VAL A 140 18.51 -10.51 7.65
C VAL A 140 18.89 -10.43 6.17
N PRO A 141 20.16 -10.69 5.82
CA PRO A 141 20.60 -10.71 4.43
C PRO A 141 19.90 -11.82 3.65
N GLY A 142 19.56 -11.56 2.39
CA GLY A 142 18.96 -12.56 1.53
C GLY A 142 18.32 -11.99 0.28
N ARG A 143 17.73 -12.88 -0.51
CA ARG A 143 16.92 -12.55 -1.68
C ARG A 143 15.55 -13.19 -1.50
N ALA A 144 14.50 -12.43 -1.79
CA ALA A 144 13.13 -12.90 -1.74
C ALA A 144 12.39 -12.44 -3.00
N ARG A 145 11.31 -13.14 -3.35
CA ARG A 145 10.45 -12.83 -4.48
C ARG A 145 9.00 -13.02 -4.07
N GLY A 146 8.15 -12.08 -4.44
CA GLY A 146 6.73 -12.10 -4.13
C GLY A 146 6.05 -10.84 -4.63
N VAL A 147 4.73 -10.78 -4.46
CA VAL A 147 3.93 -9.57 -4.68
C VAL A 147 4.11 -8.64 -3.49
N THR A 148 4.33 -7.36 -3.72
CA THR A 148 4.42 -6.37 -2.64
C THR A 148 3.04 -6.13 -2.04
N LEU A 149 2.98 -6.11 -0.71
CA LEU A 149 1.76 -5.83 0.05
C LEU A 149 2.10 -5.18 1.39
N GLY A 150 1.11 -4.64 2.09
CA GLY A 150 1.27 -3.99 3.38
C GLY A 150 0.92 -2.50 3.36
N GLY A 151 1.65 -1.71 4.15
CA GLY A 151 1.36 -0.32 4.44
C GLY A 151 1.51 -0.03 5.93
N CYS A 152 0.60 0.76 6.48
CA CYS A 152 0.64 1.12 7.89
C CYS A 152 0.30 -0.07 8.80
N LEU A 153 1.24 -0.48 9.65
CA LEU A 153 1.13 -1.68 10.50
C LEU A 153 -0.09 -1.61 11.42
N THR A 154 -0.33 -0.47 12.08
CA THR A 154 -1.50 -0.29 12.95
C THR A 154 -2.81 -0.47 12.19
N LEU A 155 -2.88 -0.03 10.93
CA LEU A 155 -4.08 -0.18 10.09
C LEU A 155 -4.27 -1.63 9.65
N LEU A 156 -3.19 -2.29 9.21
CA LEU A 156 -3.24 -3.72 8.87
C LEU A 156 -3.69 -4.58 10.05
N ALA A 157 -3.19 -4.27 11.26
CA ALA A 157 -3.59 -4.97 12.48
C ALA A 157 -5.06 -4.69 12.85
N GLY A 158 -5.52 -3.45 12.69
CA GLY A 158 -6.91 -3.06 12.94
C GLY A 158 -7.90 -3.64 11.92
N ASP A 159 -7.44 -4.00 10.74
CA ASP A 159 -8.28 -4.58 9.68
C ASP A 159 -8.54 -6.08 9.87
N LEU A 160 -7.72 -6.76 10.67
CA LEU A 160 -7.84 -8.20 10.92
C LEU A 160 -9.23 -8.58 11.43
N GLY A 161 -9.81 -9.62 10.83
CA GLY A 161 -11.17 -10.08 11.14
C GLY A 161 -12.28 -9.38 10.37
N THR A 162 -11.96 -8.33 9.58
CA THR A 162 -12.91 -7.75 8.64
C THR A 162 -12.94 -8.53 7.31
N PRO A 163 -14.02 -8.39 6.50
CA PRO A 163 -14.07 -8.94 5.13
C PRO A 163 -13.08 -8.29 4.15
N TYR A 164 -12.37 -7.23 4.57
CA TYR A 164 -11.43 -6.46 3.75
C TYR A 164 -9.98 -6.85 4.01
N ALA A 165 -9.72 -7.46 5.17
CA ALA A 165 -8.40 -7.94 5.50
C ALA A 165 -8.00 -9.14 4.64
N ARG A 166 -6.74 -9.13 4.23
CA ARG A 166 -6.14 -10.27 3.57
C ARG A 166 -5.97 -11.43 4.55
N PRO A 167 -6.37 -12.66 4.17
CA PRO A 167 -6.32 -13.81 5.06
C PRO A 167 -4.89 -14.31 5.34
N ALA A 168 -3.93 -14.04 4.45
CA ALA A 168 -2.54 -14.44 4.62
C ALA A 168 -1.56 -13.60 3.78
N ALA A 169 -0.33 -13.48 4.26
CA ALA A 169 0.79 -12.82 3.58
C ALA A 169 1.65 -13.77 2.74
N ARG A 170 1.21 -15.03 2.59
CA ARG A 170 2.04 -16.12 2.08
C ARG A 170 2.50 -15.85 0.65
N GLY A 171 3.80 -15.95 0.41
CA GLY A 171 4.40 -15.70 -0.90
C GLY A 171 4.49 -14.22 -1.31
N GLY A 172 4.17 -13.29 -0.39
CA GLY A 172 4.31 -11.86 -0.61
C GLY A 172 5.59 -11.25 -0.06
N LEU A 173 5.88 -10.02 -0.45
CA LEU A 173 6.91 -9.17 0.15
C LEU A 173 6.21 -8.11 1.00
N LEU A 174 6.30 -8.24 2.31
CA LEU A 174 5.57 -7.37 3.22
C LEU A 174 6.35 -6.06 3.45
N CYS A 175 5.74 -4.93 3.08
CA CYS A 175 6.28 -3.58 3.31
C CYS A 175 5.47 -2.93 4.43
N LEU A 176 6.10 -2.69 5.59
CA LEU A 176 5.46 -2.13 6.77
C LEU A 176 6.02 -0.75 7.09
N GLU A 177 5.14 0.19 7.40
CA GLU A 177 5.49 1.48 7.97
C GLU A 177 4.55 1.79 9.14
N ASP A 178 4.95 2.70 10.03
CA ASP A 178 4.06 3.23 11.08
C ASP A 178 4.65 4.55 11.62
N VAL A 179 3.80 5.37 12.26
CA VAL A 179 4.17 6.66 12.82
C VAL A 179 4.14 6.59 14.35
N GLY A 180 5.22 7.03 15.00
CA GLY A 180 5.20 7.35 16.44
C GLY A 180 5.35 6.19 17.42
N ARG A 181 5.47 4.93 16.98
CA ARG A 181 5.84 3.81 17.86
C ARG A 181 7.27 3.35 17.59
N ARG A 182 8.02 3.10 18.67
CA ARG A 182 9.26 2.32 18.58
C ARG A 182 8.91 0.98 17.94
N PRO A 183 9.65 0.48 16.93
CA PRO A 183 9.46 -0.88 16.47
C PRO A 183 9.89 -1.83 17.59
N THR A 184 8.97 -2.21 18.46
CA THR A 184 9.20 -3.30 19.40
C THR A 184 8.88 -4.61 18.69
N VAL A 185 9.73 -5.61 18.90
CA VAL A 185 9.51 -7.00 18.44
C VAL A 185 8.05 -7.44 18.72
N SER A 186 7.48 -6.94 19.81
CA SER A 186 6.11 -7.16 20.29
C SER A 186 4.98 -6.86 19.30
N THR A 187 5.12 -5.94 18.34
CA THR A 187 4.02 -5.65 17.39
C THR A 187 3.98 -6.64 16.23
N VAL A 188 5.16 -7.08 15.76
CA VAL A 188 5.27 -8.14 14.74
C VAL A 188 4.97 -9.52 15.35
N THR A 189 5.19 -9.70 16.67
CA THR A 189 4.84 -10.91 17.42
C THR A 189 3.52 -10.81 18.19
N SER A 190 2.67 -9.81 17.91
CA SER A 190 1.38 -9.69 18.60
C SER A 190 0.54 -10.92 18.26
N PRO A 191 -0.18 -11.54 19.22
CA PRO A 191 -0.97 -12.75 18.98
C PRO A 191 -2.00 -12.59 17.85
N SER A 192 -2.45 -11.36 17.56
CA SER A 192 -3.31 -11.05 16.40
C SER A 192 -2.58 -11.21 15.06
N CYS A 193 -1.31 -10.81 14.96
CA CYS A 193 -0.51 -10.95 13.75
C CYS A 193 0.02 -12.38 13.53
N CYS A 194 0.19 -13.17 14.60
CA CYS A 194 0.76 -14.53 14.56
C CYS A 194 -0.25 -15.65 14.88
N GLY A 195 -1.49 -15.34 15.22
CA GLY A 195 -2.55 -16.28 15.56
C GLY A 195 -3.29 -16.84 14.33
N PRO A 196 -4.35 -17.64 14.53
CA PRO A 196 -5.22 -18.10 13.45
C PRO A 196 -5.88 -16.88 12.77
N GLY A 197 -5.59 -16.68 11.48
CA GLY A 197 -5.95 -15.47 10.73
C GLY A 197 -4.83 -14.42 10.59
N GLY A 198 -3.65 -14.68 11.15
CA GLY A 198 -2.46 -13.81 11.07
C GLY A 198 -1.58 -14.03 9.83
N TRP A 199 -0.57 -13.16 9.69
CA TRP A 199 0.34 -13.03 8.54
C TRP A 199 1.42 -14.13 8.52
N THR A 200 1.03 -15.41 8.43
CA THR A 200 1.98 -16.52 8.36
C THR A 200 2.54 -16.74 6.94
N GLY A 201 3.80 -17.19 6.82
CA GLY A 201 4.39 -17.64 5.55
C GLY A 201 4.96 -16.58 4.61
N CYS A 202 5.32 -15.39 5.14
CA CYS A 202 5.92 -14.32 4.35
C CYS A 202 7.43 -14.57 4.09
N PRO A 203 7.91 -14.64 2.83
CA PRO A 203 9.32 -14.84 2.49
C PRO A 203 10.23 -13.63 2.77
N GLY A 204 9.71 -12.44 3.09
CA GLY A 204 10.53 -11.28 3.44
C GLY A 204 9.72 -10.06 3.93
N CYS A 205 10.29 -9.27 4.83
CA CYS A 205 9.68 -8.06 5.40
C CYS A 205 10.62 -6.86 5.26
N CYS A 206 10.09 -5.71 4.84
CA CYS A 206 10.78 -4.43 4.79
C CYS A 206 10.07 -3.42 5.70
N SER A 207 10.81 -2.69 6.53
CA SER A 207 10.27 -1.62 7.37
C SER A 207 10.66 -0.23 6.86
N GLY A 208 9.70 0.69 6.82
CA GLY A 208 9.91 2.11 6.54
C GLY A 208 10.56 2.86 7.72
N ARG A 209 11.15 4.04 7.46
CA ARG A 209 11.73 4.88 8.53
C ARG A 209 10.62 5.52 9.37
N GLY A 210 10.48 5.08 10.62
CA GLY A 210 9.78 5.84 11.67
C GLY A 210 10.67 6.93 12.27
N ARG A 211 10.08 7.99 12.84
CA ARG A 211 10.79 9.14 13.46
C ARG A 211 11.59 8.81 14.74
N SER A 212 11.80 7.54 15.07
CA SER A 212 12.70 7.14 16.15
C SER A 212 13.45 5.86 15.78
N ALA A 213 14.78 5.95 15.70
CA ALA A 213 15.66 4.83 15.39
C ALA A 213 15.82 3.92 16.63
N GLY A 214 15.13 2.78 16.63
CA GLY A 214 15.35 1.67 17.56
C GLY A 214 15.87 0.44 16.81
N ARG A 215 16.88 -0.24 17.34
CA ARG A 215 17.43 -1.48 16.77
C ARG A 215 16.38 -2.59 16.84
N THR A 216 16.03 -3.16 15.69
CA THR A 216 15.19 -4.35 15.58
C THR A 216 16.06 -5.61 15.53
N THR A 217 15.95 -6.48 16.52
CA THR A 217 16.47 -7.86 16.48
C THR A 217 15.47 -8.75 15.71
N GLY A 218 16.01 -9.65 14.88
CA GLY A 218 15.28 -10.37 13.83
C GLY A 218 14.15 -11.31 14.31
N CYS A 219 13.23 -11.58 13.38
CA CYS A 219 12.19 -12.61 13.45
C CYS A 219 12.85 -14.00 13.55
N GLY A 220 12.63 -14.71 14.65
CA GLY A 220 12.94 -16.13 14.77
C GLY A 220 11.96 -16.95 13.93
N ARG A 221 12.46 -17.99 13.24
CA ARG A 221 11.63 -18.97 12.53
C ARG A 221 10.57 -19.55 13.49
N CYS A 222 9.29 -19.40 13.15
CA CYS A 222 8.26 -20.27 13.70
C CYS A 222 8.33 -21.61 12.95
N SER A 223 9.06 -22.56 13.51
CA SER A 223 8.94 -23.98 13.12
C SER A 223 7.86 -24.63 14.00
N PRO A 224 6.95 -25.43 13.44
CA PRO A 224 6.07 -26.26 14.25
C PRO A 224 6.85 -27.50 14.74
N THR A 225 6.66 -27.85 16.02
CA THR A 225 7.03 -29.10 16.71
C THR A 225 8.47 -29.27 17.26
N GLY A 226 8.53 -29.68 18.54
CA GLY A 226 9.43 -30.72 19.04
C GLY A 226 10.84 -30.32 19.53
N SER A 227 11.02 -30.34 20.85
CA SER A 227 12.22 -30.75 21.62
C SER A 227 13.63 -30.69 20.97
N GLY A 228 14.57 -30.00 21.66
CA GLY A 228 15.97 -30.45 21.74
C GLY A 228 17.06 -29.56 21.12
N VAL A 229 17.87 -28.96 22.02
CA VAL A 229 19.34 -28.75 22.04
C VAL A 229 20.15 -28.35 20.78
N SER A 230 21.09 -27.42 21.06
CA SER A 230 22.38 -27.06 20.42
C SER A 230 22.43 -26.29 19.09
N GLY A 231 22.79 -25.02 19.25
CA GLY A 231 23.88 -24.26 18.62
C GLY A 231 24.32 -24.58 17.18
N CYS A 232 24.45 -23.52 16.37
CA CYS A 232 25.40 -23.47 15.25
C CYS A 232 25.83 -22.03 14.94
N ARG A 233 27.14 -21.87 14.73
CA ARG A 233 27.88 -20.67 14.30
C ARG A 233 27.92 -20.58 12.76
N TRP A 234 28.49 -19.46 12.25
CA TRP A 234 29.09 -19.20 10.91
C TRP A 234 28.31 -18.28 9.94
N PRO A 235 28.93 -17.71 8.89
CA PRO A 235 29.80 -16.54 8.94
C PRO A 235 29.32 -15.37 8.03
N SER A 236 29.99 -14.23 8.19
CA SER A 236 29.86 -13.00 7.40
C SER A 236 30.16 -13.16 5.92
N SER A 237 29.28 -12.65 5.05
CA SER A 237 29.68 -11.99 3.80
C SER A 237 28.57 -11.05 3.32
N SER A 238 29.00 -9.87 2.87
CA SER A 238 28.20 -8.75 2.39
C SER A 238 27.66 -9.02 0.97
N GLY A 239 26.38 -8.74 0.74
CA GLY A 239 25.78 -8.79 -0.59
C GLY A 239 24.51 -7.95 -0.64
N SER A 240 24.46 -7.00 -1.58
CA SER A 240 23.34 -6.11 -1.84
C SER A 240 22.12 -6.88 -2.39
N ALA A 241 20.94 -6.63 -1.81
CA ALA A 241 19.69 -7.26 -2.20
C ALA A 241 18.99 -6.43 -3.29
N THR A 242 18.88 -6.99 -4.49
CA THR A 242 18.04 -6.46 -5.59
C THR A 242 16.76 -7.27 -5.66
N ALA A 243 15.59 -6.63 -5.53
CA ALA A 243 14.29 -7.25 -5.77
C ALA A 243 13.75 -6.80 -7.14
N THR A 244 13.45 -7.76 -8.02
CA THR A 244 12.92 -7.51 -9.36
C THR A 244 11.45 -7.91 -9.41
N THR A 245 10.55 -6.98 -9.71
CA THR A 245 9.13 -7.27 -9.95
C THR A 245 8.86 -7.46 -11.45
N ARG A 246 8.07 -8.50 -11.78
CA ARG A 246 7.54 -8.74 -13.14
C ARG A 246 6.24 -7.95 -13.28
N SER A 247 6.16 -7.12 -14.33
CA SER A 247 4.97 -6.35 -14.71
C SER A 247 3.81 -7.28 -15.08
N PRO A 248 2.59 -7.09 -14.54
CA PRO A 248 1.37 -7.69 -15.07
C PRO A 248 0.65 -6.70 -15.98
N PHE A 249 1.31 -6.17 -17.01
CA PHE A 249 0.62 -5.53 -18.13
C PHE A 249 1.06 -6.24 -19.41
N ARG A 250 0.31 -7.29 -19.78
CA ARG A 250 0.38 -7.84 -21.14
C ARG A 250 -0.63 -7.10 -22.00
N SER A 251 -0.07 -6.49 -23.03
CA SER A 251 -0.74 -5.88 -24.16
C SER A 251 -1.72 -6.83 -24.83
N ALA A 252 -2.97 -6.38 -25.00
CA ALA A 252 -3.82 -6.86 -26.08
C ALA A 252 -3.41 -6.10 -27.34
N SER A 253 -2.76 -6.79 -28.26
CA SER A 253 -2.41 -6.31 -29.60
C SER A 253 -3.64 -6.36 -30.49
N ARG A 254 -3.89 -5.31 -31.28
CA ARG A 254 -4.34 -5.36 -32.70
C ARG A 254 -3.97 -4.06 -33.43
N PRO A 255 -3.79 -4.11 -34.78
CA PRO A 255 -2.95 -3.17 -35.52
C PRO A 255 -3.73 -2.05 -36.24
N ASN A 256 -2.95 -1.07 -36.67
CA ASN A 256 -3.17 -0.04 -37.70
C ASN A 256 -3.79 1.33 -37.34
N SER A 257 -2.95 2.33 -37.66
CA SER A 257 -3.21 3.66 -38.22
C SER A 257 -3.70 4.82 -37.32
N THR A 258 -2.74 5.74 -37.13
CA THR A 258 -2.85 7.20 -36.98
C THR A 258 -3.15 7.76 -35.57
N PRO A 259 -2.26 8.61 -34.99
CA PRO A 259 -2.40 9.08 -33.63
C PRO A 259 -3.24 10.37 -33.58
N VAL A 260 -4.41 10.30 -32.94
CA VAL A 260 -4.98 11.45 -32.22
C VAL A 260 -5.71 10.88 -31.00
N ARG A 261 -5.13 11.04 -29.81
CA ARG A 261 -5.91 11.12 -28.57
C ARG A 261 -5.09 11.58 -27.37
N ALA A 262 -5.60 12.61 -26.73
CA ALA A 262 -5.38 12.95 -25.33
C ALA A 262 -6.76 12.99 -24.65
N ARG A 263 -6.90 12.24 -23.56
CA ARG A 263 -7.69 12.48 -22.34
C ARG A 263 -6.99 11.70 -21.25
#